data_AF-A0AAC8YK16-F1
#
_entry.id   AF-A0AAC8YK16-F1
#
_cell.length_a   1.000
_cell.length_b   1.000
_cell.length_c   1.000
_cell.angle_alpha   90.00
_cell.angle_beta   90.00
_cell.angle_gamma   90.00
#
_symmetry.space_group_name_H-M   'P 1'
#
loop_
_entity.id
_entity.type
_entity.pdbx_description
1 polymer ?
#
loop_
_entity_poly.entity_id
_entity_poly.type
_entity_poly.pdbx_seq_one_letter_code
_entity_poly.pdbx_strand_id
1 'polypeptide(L)'
;MEESGQTVRLNRILDLQSDHWIGRAPSGGLEDFHALRIIYSATSLAPSEPVVLDVGGTTERARWVPLWHWRRLSWGAATRACLEHHIHDVPAD
;
A
#
# COMPACT_ATOMS: atom_id res chain seq x y z
N MET A 1 -8.52 8.83 -1.89
CA MET A 1 -9.87 9.09 -2.44
C MET A 1 -10.83 8.11 -1.79
N GLU A 2 -10.84 6.83 -2.15
CA GLU A 2 -11.77 5.84 -1.57
C GLU A 2 -11.27 5.20 -0.27
N GLU A 3 -10.05 4.65 -0.25
CA GLU A 3 -9.56 3.88 0.91
C GLU A 3 -9.01 4.73 2.08
N SER A 4 -8.71 6.01 1.86
CA SER A 4 -8.00 6.87 2.84
C SER A 4 -8.50 8.31 2.94
N GLY A 5 -9.44 8.72 2.10
CA GLY A 5 -9.90 10.10 2.02
C GLY A 5 -8.84 11.12 1.55
N GLN A 6 -7.63 10.66 1.19
CA GLN A 6 -6.56 11.56 0.76
C GLN A 6 -6.64 11.91 -0.72
N THR A 7 -6.33 13.16 -1.06
CA THR A 7 -6.05 13.60 -2.43
C THR A 7 -4.56 13.67 -2.62
N VAL A 8 -4.02 12.94 -3.60
CA VAL A 8 -2.58 12.85 -3.83
C VAL A 8 -2.23 13.17 -5.28
N ARG A 9 -1.07 13.77 -5.48
CA ARG A 9 -0.40 13.86 -6.79
C ARG A 9 0.62 12.73 -6.89
N LEU A 10 0.49 11.89 -7.92
CA LEU A 10 1.53 10.89 -8.21
C LEU A 10 2.84 11.60 -8.60
N ASN A 11 3.95 11.07 -8.10
CA ASN A 11 5.28 11.60 -8.39
C ASN A 11 5.94 10.78 -9.50
N ARG A 12 6.28 9.51 -9.20
CA ARG A 12 6.93 8.58 -10.12
C ARG A 12 6.58 7.13 -9.77
N ILE A 13 6.76 6.24 -10.73
CA ILE A 13 6.86 4.80 -10.45
C ILE A 13 8.10 4.59 -9.58
N LEU A 14 7.90 3.89 -8.47
CA LEU A 14 8.91 3.58 -7.49
C LEU A 14 9.45 2.17 -7.69
N ASP A 15 8.56 1.21 -7.94
CA ASP A 15 8.92 -0.20 -8.10
C ASP A 15 7.86 -0.96 -8.94
N LEU A 16 8.27 -2.10 -9.52
CA LEU A 16 7.40 -3.08 -10.16
C LEU A 16 7.68 -4.45 -9.56
N GLN A 17 6.67 -5.04 -8.94
CA GLN A 17 6.79 -6.34 -8.29
C GLN A 17 5.96 -7.39 -8.99
N SER A 18 6.45 -8.62 -8.99
CA SER A 18 5.74 -9.81 -9.43
C SER A 18 5.71 -10.83 -8.29
N ASP A 19 4.58 -11.48 -8.09
CA ASP A 19 4.39 -12.45 -7.02
C ASP A 19 3.53 -13.61 -7.49
N HIS A 20 3.90 -14.83 -7.12
CA HIS A 20 3.24 -16.05 -7.58
C HIS A 20 3.00 -16.96 -6.38
N TRP A 21 1.76 -17.37 -6.17
CA TRP A 21 1.40 -18.23 -5.05
C TRP A 21 0.15 -19.06 -5.33
N ILE A 22 0.09 -20.25 -4.74
CA ILE A 22 -1.13 -21.05 -4.69
C ILE A 22 -1.92 -20.66 -3.44
N GLY A 23 -3.19 -20.27 -3.62
CA GLY A 23 -4.05 -19.78 -2.54
C GLY A 23 -5.47 -20.31 -2.66
N ARG A 24 -6.33 -19.95 -1.70
CA ARG A 24 -7.77 -20.21 -1.80
C ARG A 24 -8.49 -18.97 -2.31
N ALA A 25 -9.31 -19.14 -3.35
CA ALA A 25 -10.21 -18.11 -3.80
C ALA A 25 -11.36 -17.88 -2.79
N PRO A 26 -12.09 -16.76 -2.87
CA PRO A 26 -13.29 -16.53 -2.05
C PRO A 26 -14.34 -17.64 -2.17
N SER A 27 -14.37 -18.37 -3.29
CA SER A 27 -15.22 -19.54 -3.54
C SER A 27 -14.78 -20.81 -2.78
N GLY A 28 -13.57 -20.81 -2.19
CA GLY A 28 -12.97 -21.93 -1.45
C GLY A 28 -12.06 -22.85 -2.28
N GLY A 29 -12.07 -22.71 -3.61
CA GLY A 29 -11.21 -23.46 -4.54
C GLY A 29 -9.73 -23.12 -4.39
N LEU A 30 -8.85 -24.10 -4.60
CA LEU A 30 -7.42 -23.84 -4.75
C LEU A 30 -7.15 -23.27 -6.14
N GLU A 31 -6.48 -22.13 -6.18
CA GLU A 31 -6.15 -21.41 -7.40
C GLU A 31 -4.67 -21.02 -7.39
N ASP A 32 -4.10 -20.97 -8.59
CA ASP A 32 -2.75 -20.48 -8.81
C ASP A 32 -2.80 -18.99 -9.19
N PHE A 33 -2.26 -18.14 -8.34
CA PHE A 33 -2.33 -16.69 -8.49
C PHE A 33 -1.00 -16.13 -8.98
N HIS A 34 -1.08 -15.20 -9.92
CA HIS A 34 0.03 -14.36 -10.33
C HIS A 34 -0.39 -12.90 -10.23
N ALA A 35 0.29 -12.12 -9.38
CA ALA A 35 0.06 -10.70 -9.23
C ALA A 35 1.24 -9.89 -9.76
N LEU A 36 0.91 -8.79 -10.44
CA LEU A 36 1.84 -7.70 -10.72
C LEU A 36 1.41 -6.47 -9.92
N ARG A 37 2.37 -5.79 -9.28
CA ARG A 37 2.12 -4.56 -8.52
C ARG A 37 3.00 -3.45 -9.04
N ILE A 38 2.39 -2.34 -9.44
CA ILE A 38 3.11 -1.10 -9.75
C ILE A 38 3.00 -0.21 -8.52
N ILE A 39 4.14 0.14 -7.95
CA ILE A 39 4.21 0.98 -6.76
C ILE A 39 4.57 2.40 -7.18
N TYR A 40 3.78 3.37 -6.73
CA TYR A 40 4.03 4.79 -6.99
C TYR A 40 4.40 5.51 -5.70
N SER A 41 5.30 6.48 -5.82
CA SER A 41 5.40 7.53 -4.81
C SER A 41 4.34 8.61 -5.10
N ALA A 42 3.74 9.15 -4.06
CA ALA A 42 2.71 10.17 -4.17
C ALA A 42 2.82 11.18 -3.03
N THR A 43 2.39 12.42 -3.29
CA THR A 43 2.43 13.51 -2.31
C THR A 43 1.01 14.02 -2.10
N SER A 44 0.57 14.12 -0.85
CA SER A 44 -0.63 14.91 -0.50
C SER A 44 -0.19 16.33 -0.18
N LEU A 45 -0.69 17.31 -0.95
CA LEU A 45 -0.40 18.74 -0.70
C LEU A 45 -1.22 19.32 0.45
N ALA A 46 -2.27 18.62 0.87
CA ALA A 46 -3.15 18.99 1.97
C ALA A 46 -3.57 17.71 2.73
N PRO A 47 -2.64 17.07 3.46
CA PRO A 47 -2.94 15.84 4.18
C PRO A 47 -3.97 16.10 5.27
N SER A 48 -4.96 15.21 5.37
CA SER A 48 -5.95 15.19 6.45
C SER A 48 -5.82 13.92 7.28
N GLU A 49 -6.58 13.80 8.36
CA GLU A 49 -6.70 12.53 9.07
C GLU A 49 -7.32 11.49 8.13
N PRO A 50 -6.68 10.32 7.90
CA PRO A 50 -7.19 9.34 6.97
C PRO A 50 -8.53 8.76 7.41
N VAL A 51 -9.45 8.64 6.46
CA VAL A 51 -10.77 8.04 6.66
C VAL A 51 -11.05 7.06 5.52
N VAL A 52 -11.58 5.89 5.85
CA VAL A 52 -12.01 4.91 4.84
C VAL A 52 -13.40 5.33 4.35
N LEU A 53 -13.52 5.57 3.05
CA LEU A 53 -14.78 5.96 2.40
C LEU A 53 -15.41 4.84 1.56
N ASP A 54 -14.65 3.78 1.27
CA ASP A 54 -15.11 2.60 0.54
C ASP A 54 -16.26 1.89 1.27
N VAL A 55 -17.40 1.75 0.61
CA VAL A 55 -18.59 1.06 1.15
C VAL A 55 -18.67 -0.33 0.52
N GLY A 56 -18.45 -1.36 1.34
CA GLY A 56 -18.48 -2.75 0.90
C GLY A 56 -17.13 -3.31 0.45
N GLY A 57 -16.08 -2.47 0.40
CA GLY A 57 -14.70 -2.91 0.27
C GLY A 57 -14.14 -3.58 1.51
N THR A 58 -12.89 -4.03 1.41
CA THR A 58 -12.20 -4.81 2.46
C THR A 58 -11.33 -3.95 3.39
N THR A 59 -11.21 -2.65 3.12
CA THR A 59 -10.35 -1.75 3.89
C THR A 59 -10.95 -1.50 5.27
N GLU A 60 -10.30 -1.98 6.33
CA GLU A 60 -10.77 -1.77 7.71
C GLU A 60 -10.35 -0.39 8.26
N ARG A 61 -9.09 0.02 8.00
CA ARG A 61 -8.49 1.22 8.61
C ARG A 61 -7.46 1.87 7.70
N ALA A 62 -7.34 3.19 7.81
CA ALA A 62 -6.27 3.99 7.22
C ALA A 62 -5.60 4.86 8.29
N ARG A 63 -4.29 5.10 8.18
CA ARG A 63 -3.54 6.00 9.07
C ARG A 63 -2.28 6.52 8.41
N TRP A 64 -1.85 7.71 8.82
CA TRP A 64 -0.47 8.13 8.60
C TRP A 64 0.45 7.39 9.57
N VAL A 65 1.59 6.91 9.07
CA VAL A 65 2.60 6.21 9.87
C VAL A 65 3.90 7.01 9.83
N PRO A 66 4.38 7.52 10.99
CA PRO A 66 5.68 8.18 11.04
C PRO A 66 6.82 7.25 10.61
N LEU A 67 7.84 7.80 9.95
CA LEU A 67 8.98 7.03 9.42
C LEU A 67 9.76 6.27 10.50
N TRP A 68 9.77 6.73 11.74
CA TRP A 68 10.41 6.01 12.85
C TRP A 68 9.58 4.81 13.33
N HIS A 69 8.29 4.74 13.00
CA HIS A 69 7.35 3.76 13.53
C HIS A 69 7.05 2.61 12.56
N TRP A 70 7.24 2.78 11.25
CA TRP A 70 6.79 1.79 10.26
C TRP A 70 7.35 0.39 10.50
N ARG A 71 8.60 0.26 10.96
CA ARG A 71 9.22 -1.05 11.24
C ARG A 71 8.54 -1.85 12.36
N ARG A 72 7.73 -1.20 13.20
CA ARG A 72 7.01 -1.82 14.32
C ARG A 72 5.64 -2.37 13.92
N LEU A 73 5.19 -2.10 12.70
CA LEU A 73 3.93 -2.60 12.18
C LEU A 73 4.15 -3.89 11.38
N SER A 74 3.14 -4.75 11.37
CA SER A 74 3.13 -5.95 10.54
C SER A 74 2.78 -5.56 9.11
N TRP A 75 3.66 -5.89 8.17
CA TRP A 75 3.47 -5.67 6.74
C TRP A 75 3.47 -7.00 6.01
N GLY A 76 2.70 -7.10 4.93
CA GLY A 76 2.89 -8.16 3.95
C GLY A 76 4.31 -8.11 3.36
N ALA A 77 4.85 -9.25 2.95
CA ALA A 77 6.26 -9.38 2.54
C ALA A 77 6.64 -8.38 1.43
N ALA A 78 5.79 -8.25 0.41
CA ALA A 78 5.96 -7.32 -0.70
C ALA A 78 6.00 -5.85 -0.26
N THR A 79 5.05 -5.43 0.60
CA THR A 79 5.01 -4.06 1.15
C THR A 79 6.23 -3.79 2.01
N ARG A 80 6.65 -4.75 2.84
CA ARG A 80 7.85 -4.63 3.67
C ARG A 80 9.10 -4.42 2.81
N ALA A 81 9.30 -5.26 1.79
CA ALA A 81 10.44 -5.15 0.89
C ALA A 81 10.47 -3.79 0.17
N CYS A 82 9.32 -3.30 -0.29
CA CYS A 82 9.23 -1.96 -0.89
C CYS A 82 9.64 -0.86 0.10
N LEU A 83 9.15 -0.92 1.34
CA LEU A 83 9.54 0.07 2.36
C LEU A 83 11.04 -0.02 2.68
N GLU A 84 11.60 -1.22 2.82
CA GLU A 84 13.03 -1.40 3.08
C GLU A 84 13.91 -0.81 1.97
N HIS A 85 13.53 -0.97 0.71
CA HIS A 85 14.30 -0.44 -0.42
C HIS A 85 14.12 1.07 -0.65
N HIS A 86 12.90 1.59 -0.46
CA HIS A 86 12.56 2.91 -1.00
C HIS A 86 12.14 3.95 0.04
N ILE A 87 12.10 3.63 1.33
CA ILE A 87 11.68 4.60 2.37
C ILE A 87 12.54 5.87 2.38
N HIS A 88 13.80 5.78 1.94
CA HIS A 88 14.72 6.93 1.86
C HIS A 88 14.67 7.68 0.53
N ASP A 89 14.02 7.10 -0.49
CA ASP A 89 13.85 7.72 -1.81
C ASP A 89 12.64 8.67 -1.87
N VAL A 90 11.83 8.66 -0.81
CA VAL A 90 10.71 9.58 -0.60
C VAL A 90 11.25 10.77 0.20
N PRO A 91 11.24 11.99 -0.36
CA PRO A 91 11.71 13.18 0.34
C PRO A 91 11.00 13.33 1.69
N ALA A 92 11.79 13.55 2.75
CA ALA A 92 11.27 14.10 3.99
C ALA A 92 11.22 15.62 3.80
N ASP A 93 10.02 16.16 3.61
CA ASP A 93 9.80 17.60 3.76
C ASP A 93 9.84 17.97 5.26
#